data_AF-A0A1I6Y1G9-F1
#
_entry.id   AF-A0A1I6Y1G9-F1
#
_cell.length_a   1.000
_cell.length_b   1.000
_cell.length_c   1.000
_cell.angle_alpha   90.00
_cell.angle_beta   90.00
_cell.angle_gamma   90.00
#
_symmetry.space_group_name_H-M   'P 1'
#
loop_
_entity.id
_entity.type
_entity.pdbx_description
1 polymer ?
#
loop_
_entity_poly.entity_id
_entity_poly.type
_entity_poly.pdbx_seq_one_letter_code
_entity_poly.pdbx_strand_id
1 'polypeptide(L)'
;MALHGLRRSNERKYVATTNSNHGLPVAPNLLARNFIAIDGLHHLRGGDRTLAFPKSTSFLTYLVVAIDLFSRQMMSWSMHSHTRA
;
A
#
# COMPACT_ATOMS: atom_id res chain seq x y z
N MET A 1 9.70 -31.84 -22.24
CA MET A 1 8.27 -32.08 -22.51
C MET A 1 7.49 -31.57 -21.31
N ALA A 2 6.62 -30.56 -21.49
CA ALA A 2 5.73 -30.10 -20.43
C ALA A 2 4.45 -30.94 -20.52
N LEU A 3 4.17 -31.77 -19.50
CA LEU A 3 2.90 -32.47 -19.39
C LEU A 3 1.79 -31.39 -19.24
N HIS A 4 0.78 -31.43 -20.10
CA HIS A 4 -0.39 -30.52 -20.09
C HIS A 4 -0.16 -29.04 -20.49
N GLY A 5 0.93 -28.71 -21.18
CA GLY A 5 1.13 -27.33 -21.70
C GLY A 5 1.36 -26.27 -20.63
N LEU A 6 1.59 -26.68 -19.38
CA LEU A 6 1.93 -25.78 -18.28
C LEU A 6 3.38 -25.35 -18.39
N ARG A 7 3.60 -24.05 -18.54
CA ARG A 7 4.93 -23.42 -18.53
C ARG A 7 5.15 -22.74 -17.19
N ARG A 8 6.30 -22.98 -16.57
CA ARG A 8 6.74 -22.21 -15.39
C ARG A 8 6.81 -20.73 -15.77
N SER A 9 6.00 -19.90 -15.12
CA SER A 9 6.20 -18.45 -15.12
C SER A 9 7.37 -18.15 -14.19
N ASN A 10 8.42 -17.51 -14.71
CA ASN A 10 9.48 -17.01 -13.84
C ASN A 10 8.89 -15.87 -13.03
N GLU A 11 9.03 -15.94 -11.71
CA GLU A 11 8.64 -14.85 -10.83
C GLU A 11 9.37 -13.58 -11.27
N ARG A 12 8.62 -12.49 -11.46
CA ARG A 12 9.20 -11.20 -11.84
C ARG A 12 10.16 -10.79 -10.72
N LYS A 13 11.40 -10.44 -11.06
CA LYS A 13 12.34 -9.90 -10.07
C LYS A 13 11.69 -8.73 -9.35
N TYR A 14 11.81 -8.71 -8.02
CA TYR A 14 11.32 -7.60 -7.20
C TYR A 14 11.98 -6.30 -7.67
N VAL A 15 11.21 -5.40 -8.28
CA VAL A 15 11.67 -4.07 -8.64
C VAL A 15 11.44 -3.19 -7.43
N ALA A 16 12.52 -2.65 -6.85
CA ALA A 16 12.40 -1.66 -5.79
C ALA A 16 11.67 -0.43 -6.37
N THR A 17 10.42 -0.23 -5.98
CA THR A 17 9.59 0.91 -6.41
C THR A 17 9.91 2.19 -5.63
N THR A 18 10.81 2.12 -4.65
CA THR A 18 11.18 3.23 -3.76
C THR A 18 12.70 3.39 -3.76
N ASN A 19 13.16 4.63 -3.98
CA ASN A 19 14.58 4.97 -3.82
C ASN A 19 14.86 5.21 -2.33
N SER A 20 15.31 4.16 -1.63
CA SER A 20 15.67 4.24 -0.21
C SER A 20 17.01 4.95 0.03
N ASN A 21 17.75 5.32 -1.01
CA ASN A 21 19.00 6.10 -0.88
C ASN A 21 18.67 7.58 -0.75
N HIS A 22 18.16 7.97 0.42
CA HIS A 22 17.84 9.36 0.75
C HIS A 22 18.49 9.75 2.09
N GLY A 23 18.88 11.02 2.22
CA GLY A 23 19.38 11.58 3.48
C GLY A 23 18.29 11.91 4.50
N LEU A 24 17.02 11.64 4.18
CA LEU A 24 15.89 11.91 5.09
C LEU A 24 15.85 10.89 6.24
N PRO A 25 15.35 11.28 7.43
CA PRO A 25 15.17 10.35 8.55
C PRO A 25 14.29 9.16 8.16
N VAL A 26 14.76 7.95 8.48
CA VAL A 26 13.96 6.74 8.35
C VAL A 26 13.02 6.65 9.55
N ALA A 27 11.72 6.55 9.29
CA ALA A 27 10.73 6.40 10.36
C ALA A 27 10.96 5.08 11.14
N PRO A 28 10.76 5.08 12.48
CA PRO A 28 10.92 3.86 13.28
C PRO A 28 9.89 2.80 12.86
N ASN A 29 10.34 1.54 12.78
CA ASN A 29 9.46 0.41 12.50
C ASN A 29 8.69 0.01 13.77
N LEU A 30 7.59 0.70 14.06
CA LEU A 30 6.78 0.48 15.25
C LEU A 30 6.06 -0.88 15.27
N LEU A 31 5.74 -1.42 14.09
CA LEU A 31 4.97 -2.67 13.96
C LEU A 31 5.84 -3.92 13.93
N ALA A 32 7.09 -3.83 13.47
CA ALA A 32 7.97 -4.99 13.28
C ALA A 32 7.31 -6.16 12.51
N ARG A 33 6.42 -5.85 11.54
CA ARG A 33 5.56 -6.79 10.79
C ARG A 33 4.52 -7.56 11.63
N ASN A 34 4.32 -7.19 12.89
CA ASN A 34 3.21 -7.66 13.70
C ASN A 34 1.93 -6.88 13.36
N PHE A 35 1.11 -7.43 12.46
CA PHE A 35 -0.18 -6.84 12.08
C PHE A 35 -1.35 -7.37 12.92
N ILE A 36 -1.06 -8.10 14.01
CA ILE A 36 -2.09 -8.59 14.92
C ILE A 36 -2.39 -7.45 15.90
N ALA A 37 -3.46 -6.70 15.62
CA ALA A 37 -3.96 -5.70 16.53
C ALA A 37 -4.76 -6.41 17.64
N ILE A 38 -4.11 -6.66 18.77
CA ILE A 38 -4.74 -7.27 19.97
C ILE A 38 -5.25 -6.21 20.96
N ASP A 39 -4.76 -4.98 20.86
CA ASP A 39 -4.98 -3.93 21.87
C ASP A 39 -6.30 -3.15 21.70
N GLY A 40 -7.14 -3.51 20.72
CA GLY A 40 -8.47 -2.91 20.50
C GLY A 40 -8.53 -1.81 19.44
N LEU A 41 -9.71 -1.18 19.34
CA LEU A 41 -10.02 -0.13 18.35
C LEU A 41 -9.11 1.10 18.50
N HIS A 42 -8.66 1.65 17.37
CA HIS A 42 -7.92 2.91 17.26
C HIS A 42 -6.48 2.92 17.77
N HIS A 43 -5.92 1.77 18.17
CA HIS A 43 -4.54 1.64 18.65
C HIS A 43 -3.52 1.54 17.53
N LEU A 44 -3.82 0.74 16.50
CA LEU A 44 -2.92 0.49 15.37
C LEU A 44 -3.63 0.82 14.07
N ARG A 45 -3.01 1.68 13.26
CA ARG A 45 -3.55 2.13 11.98
C ARG A 45 -2.61 1.77 10.84
N GLY A 46 -3.17 1.22 9.78
CA GLY A 46 -2.47 0.97 8.51
C GLY A 46 -2.83 2.06 7.50
N GLY A 47 -1.86 2.44 6.66
CA GLY A 47 -2.08 3.36 5.55
C GLY A 47 -1.77 2.68 4.23
N ASP A 48 -2.57 2.96 3.21
CA ASP A 48 -2.27 2.60 1.82
C ASP A 48 -2.43 3.80 0.89
N ARG A 49 -1.59 3.86 -0.15
CA ARG A 49 -1.68 4.85 -1.23
C ARG A 49 -1.85 4.10 -2.55
N THR A 50 -3.04 4.21 -3.12
CA THR A 50 -3.41 3.57 -4.39
C THR A 50 -3.59 4.62 -5.49
N LEU A 51 -3.19 4.29 -6.72
CA LEU A 51 -3.57 5.02 -7.93
C LEU A 51 -4.92 4.50 -8.42
N ALA A 52 -5.91 5.38 -8.47
CA ALA A 52 -7.27 5.08 -8.92
C ALA A 52 -7.60 5.83 -10.22
N PHE A 53 -8.46 5.25 -11.07
CA PHE A 53 -9.01 5.91 -12.25
C PHE A 53 -10.54 6.07 -12.10
N PRO A 54 -11.01 7.16 -11.49
CA PRO A 54 -12.44 7.39 -11.26
C PRO A 54 -13.20 7.54 -12.59
N LYS A 55 -14.40 6.97 -12.68
CA LYS A 55 -15.25 7.10 -13.88
C LYS A 55 -15.63 8.55 -14.21
N SER A 56 -15.65 9.43 -13.21
CA SER A 56 -16.00 10.85 -13.35
C SER A 56 -14.86 11.70 -13.92
N THR A 57 -13.64 11.16 -14.01
CA THR A 57 -12.45 11.91 -14.41
C THR A 57 -11.72 11.19 -15.52
N SER A 58 -11.09 11.94 -16.42
CA SER A 58 -10.28 11.37 -17.50
C SER A 58 -8.80 11.19 -17.13
N PHE A 59 -8.46 11.21 -15.83
CA PHE A 59 -7.08 11.16 -15.33
C PHE A 59 -6.94 10.27 -14.08
N LEU A 60 -5.71 9.79 -13.82
CA LEU A 60 -5.37 9.01 -12.62
C LEU A 60 -5.31 9.93 -11.39
N THR A 61 -5.91 9.47 -10.30
CA THR A 61 -5.98 10.19 -9.02
C THR A 61 -5.36 9.33 -7.93
N TYR A 62 -4.63 9.94 -7.00
CA TYR A 62 -4.15 9.23 -5.82
C TYR A 62 -5.28 9.13 -4.79
N LEU A 63 -5.50 7.92 -4.28
CA LEU A 63 -6.33 7.63 -3.13
C LEU A 63 -5.43 7.23 -1.97
N VAL A 64 -5.55 7.93 -0.85
CA VAL A 64 -4.92 7.55 0.42
C VAL A 64 -6.00 7.09 1.36
N VAL A 65 -5.80 5.94 2.00
CA VAL A 65 -6.73 5.36 2.97
C VAL A 65 -6.00 5.08 4.27
N ALA A 66 -6.63 5.39 5.40
CA ALA A 66 -6.21 4.91 6.71
C ALA A 66 -7.25 3.93 7.27
N ILE A 67 -6.79 2.72 7.61
CA ILE A 67 -7.62 1.66 8.20
C ILE A 67 -7.21 1.41 9.65
N ASP A 68 -8.20 1.09 10.48
CA ASP A 68 -7.96 0.52 11.80
C ASP A 68 -7.60 -0.96 11.65
N LEU A 69 -6.48 -1.39 12.24
CA LEU A 69 -5.99 -2.76 12.07
C LEU A 69 -6.77 -3.79 12.90
N PHE A 70 -7.46 -3.36 13.97
CA PHE A 70 -8.29 -4.23 14.81
C PHE A 70 -9.62 -4.55 14.13
N SER A 71 -10.39 -3.52 13.78
CA SER A 71 -11.73 -3.63 13.19
C SER A 71 -11.75 -3.79 11.68
N ARG A 72 -10.62 -3.54 11.00
CA ARG A 72 -10.52 -3.46 9.54
C ARG A 72 -11.41 -2.39 8.90
N GLN A 73 -11.93 -1.45 9.68
CA GLN A 73 -12.76 -0.36 9.17
C GLN A 73 -11.88 0.78 8.64
N MET A 74 -12.36 1.40 7.56
CA MET A 74 -11.78 2.65 7.05
C MET A 74 -12.10 3.76 8.05
N MET A 75 -11.06 4.41 8.59
CA MET A 75 -11.22 5.54 9.49
C MET A 75 -11.20 6.88 8.75
N SER A 76 -10.37 6.99 7.70
CA SER A 76 -10.27 8.20 6.90
C SER A 76 -9.77 7.91 5.50
N TRP A 77 -10.02 8.84 4.58
CA TRP A 77 -9.50 8.80 3.22
C TRP A 77 -9.36 10.20 2.65
N SER A 78 -8.52 10.32 1.63
CA SER A 78 -8.39 11.54 0.84
C SER A 78 -8.05 11.18 -0.60
N MET A 79 -8.60 11.94 -1.54
CA MET A 79 -8.28 11.82 -2.95
C MET A 79 -7.68 13.13 -3.45
N HIS A 80 -6.63 13.01 -4.26
CA HIS A 80 -6.01 14.18 -4.85
C HIS A 80 -5.46 13.91 -6.25
N SER A 81 -5.71 14.85 -7.16
CA SER A 81 -5.37 14.73 -8.58
C SER A 81 -3.89 14.96 -8.88
N HIS A 82 -3.13 15.60 -7.97
CA HIS A 82 -1.71 15.88 -8.22
C HIS A 82 -0.90 16.12 -6.94
N THR A 83 0.12 15.31 -6.65
CA THR A 83 1.17 15.74 -5.71
C THR A 83 2.03 16.78 -6.43
N ARG A 84 2.18 17.99 -5.88
CA ARG A 84 3.29 18.88 -6.33
C ARG A 84 4.59 18.20 -5.93
N ALA A 85 5.54 18.18 -6.86
CA ALA A 85 6.91 17.73 -6.63
C ALA A 85 7.62 18.59 -5.58
#